data_AF-A0A1F2R2G5-F1
#
_entry.id   AF-A0A1F2R2G5-F1
#
_cell.length_a   1.000
_cell.length_b   1.000
_cell.length_c   1.000
_cell.angle_alpha   90.00
_cell.angle_beta   90.00
_cell.angle_gamma   90.00
#
_symmetry.space_group_name_H-M   'P 1'
#
loop_
_entity.id
_entity.type
_entity.pdbx_description
1 polymer ?
#
loop_
_entity_poly.entity_id
_entity_poly.type
_entity_poly.pdbx_seq_one_letter_code
_entity_poly.pdbx_strand_id
1 'polypeptide(L)'
;MGVLVLGLAGTGIELVLFGHYEDAWQRVPLVLIGAALGVLVWHAARRDGTSVRAIRATMASLMLAGAVGAALHIRGAAEFQLEIDPTQSWWELSKKVMRAQAPPALAPGIMVQLGLLGLTYAYRYPD
;
A
#
# COMPACT_ATOMS: atom_id res chain seq x y z
N MET A 1 -5.94 12.54 11.61
CA MET A 1 -6.97 12.28 10.58
C MET A 1 -6.66 12.95 9.24
N GLY A 2 -6.55 14.28 9.16
CA GLY A 2 -6.36 14.99 7.87
C GLY A 2 -5.19 14.47 7.02
N VAL A 3 -4.01 14.28 7.63
CA VAL A 3 -2.83 13.70 6.96
C VAL A 3 -3.11 12.30 6.40
N LEU A 4 -3.82 11.45 7.16
CA LEU A 4 -4.16 10.10 6.72
C LEU A 4 -5.10 10.12 5.52
N VAL A 5 -6.13 10.97 5.55
CA VAL A 5 -7.09 11.11 4.43
C VAL A 5 -6.39 11.64 3.18
N LEU A 6 -5.57 12.69 3.32
CA LEU A 6 -4.81 13.24 2.20
C LEU A 6 -3.83 12.22 1.63
N GLY A 7 -3.13 11.46 2.49
CA GLY A 7 -2.22 10.39 2.06
C GLY A 7 -2.96 9.29 1.30
N LEU A 8 -4.07 8.77 1.84
CA LEU A 8 -4.87 7.74 1.19
C LEU A 8 -5.45 8.20 -0.14
N ALA A 9 -6.03 9.40 -0.19
CA ALA A 9 -6.59 9.95 -1.42
C ALA A 9 -5.51 10.22 -2.47
N GLY A 10 -4.38 10.81 -2.07
CA GLY A 10 -3.23 11.06 -2.94
C GLY A 10 -2.69 9.77 -3.55
N THR A 11 -2.39 8.77 -2.71
CA THR A 11 -1.93 7.45 -3.17
C THR A 11 -2.94 6.76 -4.08
N GLY A 12 -4.24 6.83 -3.75
CA GLY A 12 -5.30 6.28 -4.61
C GLY A 12 -5.33 6.94 -5.99
N ILE A 13 -5.22 8.27 -6.04
CA ILE A 13 -5.16 9.03 -7.30
C ILE A 13 -3.90 8.65 -8.09
N GLU A 14 -2.73 8.61 -7.45
CA GLU A 14 -1.47 8.21 -8.10
C GLU A 14 -1.58 6.81 -8.72
N LEU A 15 -2.12 5.83 -7.99
CA LEU A 15 -2.32 4.47 -8.51
C LEU A 15 -3.21 4.45 -9.76
N VAL A 16 -4.30 5.22 -9.77
CA VAL A 16 -5.16 5.34 -10.95
C VAL A 16 -4.42 6.01 -12.11
N LEU A 17 -3.66 7.09 -11.85
CA LEU A 17 -2.89 7.78 -12.88
C LEU A 17 -1.78 6.90 -13.46
N PHE A 18 -1.18 6.04 -12.65
CA PHE A 18 -0.16 5.05 -13.06
C PHE A 18 -0.75 3.73 -13.59
N GLY A 19 -2.06 3.64 -13.83
CA GLY A 19 -2.65 2.47 -14.46
C GLY A 19 -2.67 1.20 -13.59
N HIS A 20 -2.55 1.32 -12.26
CA HIS A 20 -2.54 0.16 -11.34
C HIS A 20 -3.94 -0.44 -11.15
N TYR A 21 -4.55 -0.95 -12.21
CA TYR A 21 -5.86 -1.60 -12.18
C TYR A 21 -6.07 -2.70 -13.22
N GLU A 22 -5.04 -3.05 -14.00
CA GLU A 22 -5.13 -4.01 -15.11
C GLU A 22 -5.32 -5.44 -14.60
N ASP A 23 -4.62 -5.84 -13.54
CA ASP A 23 -4.74 -7.19 -12.96
C ASP A 23 -5.44 -7.21 -11.58
N ALA A 24 -5.77 -8.42 -11.11
CA ALA A 24 -6.50 -8.61 -9.86
C ALA A 24 -5.71 -8.14 -8.62
N TRP A 25 -4.39 -8.32 -8.61
CA TRP A 25 -3.52 -7.89 -7.50
C TRP A 25 -3.38 -6.37 -7.48
N GLN A 26 -3.28 -5.72 -8.64
CA GLN A 26 -3.25 -4.27 -8.77
C GLN A 26 -4.52 -3.58 -8.24
N ARG A 27 -5.69 -4.24 -8.34
CA ARG A 27 -6.95 -3.70 -7.81
C ARG A 27 -7.06 -3.75 -6.28
N VAL A 28 -6.32 -4.64 -5.61
CA VAL A 28 -6.38 -4.78 -4.14
C VAL A 28 -6.04 -3.47 -3.41
N PRO A 29 -4.93 -2.77 -3.72
CA PRO A 29 -4.64 -1.44 -3.18
C PRO A 29 -5.79 -0.43 -3.32
N LEU A 30 -6.41 -0.35 -4.51
CA LEU A 30 -7.49 0.60 -4.77
C LEU A 30 -8.72 0.33 -3.92
N VAL A 31 -9.11 -0.95 -3.81
CA VAL A 31 -10.25 -1.36 -2.97
C VAL A 31 -9.97 -1.07 -1.50
N LEU A 32 -8.78 -1.39 -1.00
CA LEU A 32 -8.42 -1.15 0.39
C LEU A 32 -8.34 0.34 0.72
N ILE A 33 -7.80 1.17 -0.18
CA ILE A 33 -7.78 2.63 -0.02
C ILE A 33 -9.21 3.19 0.01
N GLY A 34 -10.07 2.76 -0.91
CA GLY A 34 -11.48 3.16 -0.94
C GLY A 34 -12.22 2.77 0.34
N ALA A 35 -12.02 1.53 0.81
CA ALA A 35 -12.59 1.05 2.06
C ALA A 35 -12.09 1.85 3.27
N ALA A 36 -10.78 2.13 3.33
CA ALA A 36 -10.18 2.94 4.39
C ALA A 36 -10.77 4.35 4.43
N LEU A 37 -10.91 5.02 3.27
CA LEU A 37 -11.55 6.33 3.18
C LEU A 37 -13.01 6.29 3.65
N GLY A 38 -13.78 5.28 3.20
CA GLY A 38 -15.16 5.10 3.64
C GLY A 38 -15.30 4.88 5.15
N VAL A 39 -14.42 4.07 5.74
CA VAL A 39 -14.36 3.84 7.19
C VAL A 39 -13.99 5.12 7.95
N LEU A 40 -13.06 5.93 7.43
CA LEU A 40 -12.69 7.21 8.07
C LEU A 40 -13.83 8.22 8.03
N VAL A 41 -14.59 8.28 6.92
CA VAL A 41 -15.81 9.10 6.82
C VAL A 41 -16.86 8.62 7.83
N TRP A 42 -17.09 7.31 7.90
CA TRP A 42 -18.00 6.72 8.88
C TRP A 42 -17.57 7.06 10.32
N HIS A 43 -16.31 6.87 10.66
CA HIS A 43 -15.78 7.19 11.99
C HIS A 43 -15.90 8.69 12.31
N ALA A 44 -15.67 9.57 11.33
CA ALA A 44 -15.85 11.01 11.52
C ALA A 44 -17.30 11.39 11.87
N ALA A 45 -18.29 10.67 11.33
CA ALA A 45 -19.71 10.90 11.58
C ALA A 45 -20.21 10.32 12.92
N ARG A 46 -19.77 9.10 13.28
CA ARG A 46 -20.35 8.36 14.42
C ARG A 46 -19.45 8.25 15.65
N ARG A 47 -18.13 8.24 15.47
CA ARG A 47 -17.12 8.12 16.55
C ARG A 47 -17.39 6.98 17.56
N ASP A 48 -17.94 5.86 17.10
CA ASP A 48 -18.25 4.71 17.95
C ASP A 48 -17.13 3.64 17.92
N GLY A 49 -17.12 2.73 18.91
CA GLY A 49 -16.09 1.68 19.00
C GLY A 49 -16.08 0.74 17.79
N THR A 50 -17.22 0.56 17.12
CA THR A 50 -17.28 -0.24 15.88
C THR A 50 -16.49 0.40 14.75
N SER A 51 -16.62 1.72 14.56
CA SER A 51 -15.84 2.45 13.57
C SER A 51 -14.34 2.42 13.87
N VAL A 52 -13.93 2.43 15.14
CA VAL A 52 -12.51 2.29 15.55
C VAL A 52 -11.98 0.90 15.21
N ARG A 53 -12.75 -0.17 15.49
CA ARG A 53 -12.36 -1.55 15.10
C ARG A 53 -12.24 -1.69 13.58
N ALA A 54 -13.14 -1.06 12.82
CA ALA A 54 -13.06 -1.03 11.36
C ALA A 54 -11.79 -0.29 10.87
N ILE A 55 -11.40 0.82 11.51
CA ILE A 55 -10.11 1.48 11.22
C ILE A 55 -8.97 0.50 11.49
N ARG A 56 -8.91 -0.13 12.67
CA ARG A 56 -7.82 -1.07 13.01
C ARG A 56 -7.70 -2.20 11.96
N ALA A 57 -8.81 -2.80 11.58
CA ALA A 57 -8.85 -3.86 10.57
C ALA A 57 -8.35 -3.36 9.20
N THR A 58 -8.91 -2.25 8.69
CA THR A 58 -8.52 -1.71 7.37
C THR A 58 -7.07 -1.26 7.32
N MET A 59 -6.55 -0.67 8.39
CA MET A 59 -5.14 -0.25 8.46
C MET A 59 -4.17 -1.43 8.54
N ALA A 60 -4.52 -2.48 9.28
CA ALA A 60 -3.76 -3.72 9.28
C ALA A 60 -3.77 -4.38 7.89
N SER A 61 -4.92 -4.40 7.21
CA SER A 61 -5.01 -4.89 5.83
C SER A 61 -4.15 -4.08 4.86
N LEU A 62 -4.10 -2.75 4.99
CA LEU A 62 -3.21 -1.90 4.18
C LEU A 62 -1.73 -2.23 4.41
N MET A 63 -1.32 -2.48 5.66
CA MET A 63 0.05 -2.89 5.96
C MET A 63 0.39 -4.25 5.36
N LEU A 64 -0.51 -5.23 5.49
CA LEU A 64 -0.30 -6.56 4.91
C LEU A 64 -0.25 -6.50 3.38
N ALA A 65 -1.18 -5.77 2.76
CA ALA A 65 -1.19 -5.58 1.31
C ALA A 65 0.04 -4.82 0.81
N GLY A 66 0.51 -3.81 1.54
CA GLY A 66 1.76 -3.11 1.22
C GLY A 66 2.98 -4.03 1.32
N ALA A 67 3.06 -4.88 2.34
CA ALA A 67 4.16 -5.86 2.45
C ALA A 67 4.14 -6.88 1.30
N VAL A 68 2.96 -7.43 0.98
CA VAL A 68 2.79 -8.36 -0.15
C VAL A 68 3.09 -7.67 -1.47
N GLY A 69 2.59 -6.45 -1.68
CA GLY A 69 2.85 -5.64 -2.87
C GLY A 69 4.33 -5.35 -3.07
N ALA A 70 5.07 -5.06 -1.99
CA ALA A 70 6.51 -4.87 -2.05
C ALA A 70 7.23 -6.14 -2.53
N ALA A 71 6.85 -7.31 -2.02
CA ALA A 71 7.40 -8.59 -2.47
C ALA A 71 7.08 -8.87 -3.96
N LEU A 72 5.85 -8.58 -4.41
CA LEU A 72 5.46 -8.72 -5.81
C LEU A 72 6.25 -7.77 -6.72
N HIS A 73 6.47 -6.53 -6.31
CA HIS A 73 7.25 -5.55 -7.08
C HIS A 73 8.73 -5.93 -7.16
N ILE A 74 9.32 -6.40 -6.04
CA ILE A 74 10.70 -6.91 -6.02
C ILE A 74 10.84 -8.11 -6.97
N ARG A 75 9.88 -9.03 -6.93
CA ARG A 75 9.85 -10.19 -7.82
C ARG A 75 9.76 -9.77 -9.28
N GLY A 76 8.82 -8.90 -9.64
CA GLY A 76 8.66 -8.42 -11.02
C GLY A 76 9.89 -7.67 -11.52
N ALA A 77 10.53 -6.87 -10.67
CA ALA A 77 11.81 -6.22 -11.00
C ALA A 77 12.93 -7.24 -11.24
N ALA A 78 12.99 -8.31 -10.45
CA ALA A 78 13.98 -9.36 -10.64
C ALA A 78 13.75 -10.13 -11.94
N GLU A 79 12.50 -10.50 -12.24
CA GLU A 79 12.09 -11.17 -13.48
C GLU A 79 12.48 -10.31 -14.70
N PHE A 80 12.14 -9.01 -14.69
CA PHE A 80 12.51 -8.09 -15.76
C PHE A 80 14.03 -7.96 -15.96
N GLN A 81 14.82 -7.91 -14.89
CA GLN A 81 16.28 -7.84 -15.02
C GLN A 81 16.89 -9.14 -15.55
N LEU A 82 16.31 -10.30 -15.23
CA LEU A 82 16.76 -11.59 -15.73
C LEU A 82 16.38 -11.82 -17.19
N GLU A 83 15.28 -11.24 -17.66
CA GLU A 83 14.93 -11.20 -19.09
C GLU A 83 15.97 -10.42 -19.91
N ILE A 84 16.57 -9.37 -19.34
CA ILE A 84 17.63 -8.58 -19.98
C ILE A 84 18.96 -9.33 -19.99
N ASP A 85 19.36 -9.89 -18.85
CA ASP A 85 20.60 -10.64 -18.72
C ASP A 85 20.43 -11.80 -17.72
N PRO A 86 20.24 -13.04 -18.20
CA PRO A 86 20.08 -14.20 -17.32
C PRO A 86 21.39 -14.68 -16.71
N THR A 87 22.54 -14.16 -17.13
CA THR A 87 23.87 -14.60 -16.67
C THR A 87 24.43 -13.77 -15.52
N GLN A 88 23.75 -12.67 -15.17
CA GLN A 88 24.18 -11.79 -14.09
C GLN A 88 24.21 -12.51 -12.73
N SER A 89 25.21 -12.17 -11.91
CA SER A 89 25.32 -12.73 -10.56
C SER A 89 24.19 -12.23 -9.66
N TRP A 90 23.90 -12.99 -8.59
CA TRP A 90 22.92 -12.60 -7.56
C TRP A 90 23.18 -11.22 -6.96
N TRP A 91 24.46 -10.81 -6.84
CA TRP A 91 24.81 -9.50 -6.32
C TRP A 91 24.48 -8.36 -7.29
N GLU A 92 24.73 -8.56 -8.58
CA GLU A 92 24.36 -7.59 -9.61
C GLU A 92 22.84 -7.47 -9.74
N LEU A 93 22.13 -8.60 -9.75
CA LEU A 93 20.67 -8.63 -9.77
C LEU A 93 20.08 -7.85 -8.58
N SER A 94 20.55 -8.12 -7.36
CA SER A 94 20.05 -7.47 -6.15
C SER A 94 20.23 -5.94 -6.21
N LYS A 95 21.41 -5.47 -6.65
CA LYS A 95 21.66 -4.03 -6.83
C LYS A 95 20.75 -3.39 -7.87
N LYS A 96 20.47 -4.09 -8.97
CA LYS A 96 19.59 -3.59 -10.05
C LYS A 96 18.14 -3.54 -9.58
N VAL A 97 17.64 -4.58 -8.92
CA VAL A 97 16.28 -4.64 -8.35
C VAL A 97 16.05 -3.52 -7.33
N MET A 98 17.00 -3.29 -6.42
CA MET A 98 16.89 -2.22 -5.42
C MET A 98 16.92 -0.80 -6.01
N ARG A 99 17.45 -0.64 -7.23
CA ARG A 99 17.51 0.64 -7.96
C ARG A 99 16.50 0.71 -9.10
N ALA A 100 15.69 -0.34 -9.29
CA ALA A 100 14.75 -0.42 -10.39
C ALA A 100 13.69 0.66 -10.23
N GLN A 101 13.52 1.46 -11.27
CA GLN A 101 12.43 2.44 -11.35
C GLN A 101 11.12 1.79 -11.82
N ALA A 102 11.22 0.62 -12.48
CA ALA A 102 10.08 -0.12 -12.99
C ALA A 102 10.25 -1.63 -12.70
N PRO A 103 9.25 -2.30 -12.11
CA PRO A 103 8.07 -1.72 -11.46
C PRO A 103 8.44 -0.95 -10.17
N PRO A 104 7.92 0.27 -9.93
CA PRO A 104 8.32 1.09 -8.78
C PRO A 104 7.76 0.54 -7.47
N ALA A 105 8.61 0.28 -6.47
CA ALA A 105 8.18 -0.20 -5.14
C ALA A 105 7.68 0.91 -4.18
N LEU A 106 7.47 2.14 -4.66
CA LEU A 106 7.09 3.30 -3.83
C LEU A 106 5.67 3.17 -3.26
N ALA A 107 4.70 2.72 -4.06
CA ALA A 107 3.31 2.62 -3.63
C ALA A 107 3.09 1.57 -2.50
N PRO A 108 3.70 0.37 -2.54
CA PRO A 108 3.65 -0.55 -1.42
C PRO A 108 4.19 0.01 -0.09
N GLY A 109 5.29 0.78 -0.13
CA GLY A 109 5.88 1.40 1.05
C GLY A 109 4.97 2.43 1.72
N ILE A 110 4.36 3.32 0.92
CA ILE A 110 3.44 4.33 1.46
C ILE A 110 2.18 3.68 2.06
N MET A 111 1.70 2.56 1.52
CA MET A 111 0.57 1.83 2.12
C MET A 111 0.90 1.31 3.53
N VAL A 112 2.09 0.77 3.75
CA VAL A 112 2.55 0.33 5.08
C VAL A 112 2.62 1.53 6.03
N GLN A 113 3.20 2.65 5.59
CA GLN A 113 3.30 3.87 6.38
C GLN A 113 1.92 4.43 6.76
N LEU A 114 1.00 4.51 5.81
CA LEU A 114 -0.37 5.01 6.06
C LEU A 114 -1.15 4.07 6.98
N GLY A 115 -1.00 2.76 6.84
CA GLY A 115 -1.57 1.79 7.77
C GLY A 115 -1.05 1.98 9.20
N LEU A 116 0.26 2.14 9.39
CA LEU A 116 0.84 2.45 10.70
C LEU A 116 0.31 3.79 11.27
N LEU A 117 0.21 4.84 10.44
CA LEU A 117 -0.36 6.12 10.86
C LEU A 117 -1.84 6.00 11.26
N GLY A 118 -2.61 5.15 10.58
CA GLY A 118 -4.00 4.88 10.95
C GLY A 118 -4.14 4.08 12.24
N LEU A 119 -3.25 3.12 12.50
CA LEU A 119 -3.22 2.38 13.78
C LEU A 119 -2.84 3.29 14.95
N THR A 120 -1.85 4.16 14.78
CA THR A 120 -1.50 5.15 15.83
C THR A 120 -2.63 6.14 16.08
N TYR A 121 -3.38 6.54 15.05
CA TYR A 121 -4.61 7.31 15.23
C TYR A 121 -5.67 6.55 16.04
N ALA A 122 -5.92 5.27 15.71
CA ALA A 122 -6.90 4.43 16.40
C ALA A 122 -6.51 4.12 17.87
N TYR A 123 -5.22 4.17 18.22
CA TYR A 123 -4.73 3.96 19.58
C TYR A 123 -5.26 5.01 20.58
N ARG A 124 -5.61 6.21 20.10
CA ARG A 124 -6.20 7.27 20.95
C ARG A 124 -7.61 6.94 21.45
N TYR A 125 -8.24 5.91 20.87
CA TYR A 125 -9.60 5.48 21.20
C TYR A 125 -9.57 4.06 21.79
N PRO A 126 -9.27 3.89 23.09
CA PRO A 126 -9.48 2.62 23.77
C PRO A 126 -10.97 2.25 23.71
N ASP A 127 -11.24 0.95 23.56
CA ASP A 127 -12.58 0.41 23.26
C ASP A 127 -13.67 0.83 24.26
#